data_AF-A0A6L5XCD8-F1
#
_entry.id   AF-A0A6L5XCD8-F1
#
_cell.length_a   1.000
_cell.length_b   1.000
_cell.length_c   1.000
_cell.angle_alpha   90.00
_cell.angle_beta   90.00
_cell.angle_gamma   90.00
#
_symmetry.space_group_name_H-M   'P 1'
#
loop_
_entity.id
_entity.type
_entity.pdbx_description
1 polymer ?
#
loop_
_entity_poly.entity_id
_entity_poly.type
_entity_poly.pdbx_seq_one_letter_code
_entity_poly.pdbx_strand_id
1 'polypeptide(L)'
;MSKAGLTWAVVLLGLAACVAASAVTVVSTTGGMTLAQDWKYTGVCPYDNDGWVDMRQGFGHNNRFYIQNKNAGSQCIAVYDQNGATGLCYATGLGSNFTHDWAMNMIVRLGQYPLALRVDTPELRLIKADGSMVTDVTLPADCPALRTDYFGTASGDIFSSEGGTLMITSMNEDRIYAMHFKEGRLERHFNIDHRFVARLQGDAQLHTGAEDVIEAWRAADGTTHYTYVNPTRNPVDFMLDDCDSVTGAQAIDVLQLGEQVCGTSCGFGAFALAGANYVMLSSSPNWNDGFVVARLGATATGEIDGSTVTVVARHDNAFTGRTTRLNWLNAEPRDSASVYIYQWNPGGYIARYTLATEASAVAPVAPVAPVATAGSVTYVTPAGLVSPTPVPGVNIEVTRYTDGTCQRVKMLAR
;
A
#
# COMPACT_ATOMS: atom_id res chain seq x y z
N MET A 1 -1.40 69.89 -25.91
CA MET A 1 -0.17 69.34 -25.29
C MET A 1 -0.61 68.17 -24.43
N SER A 2 -0.64 66.93 -24.93
CA SER A 2 0.45 65.92 -24.88
C SER A 2 0.91 65.64 -23.43
N LYS A 3 1.06 64.41 -22.93
CA LYS A 3 1.40 63.13 -23.59
C LYS A 3 1.30 61.99 -22.54
N ALA A 4 0.88 60.80 -22.99
CA ALA A 4 1.28 59.44 -22.54
C ALA A 4 1.01 59.00 -21.08
N GLY A 5 0.56 57.77 -20.77
CA GLY A 5 0.34 56.60 -21.61
C GLY A 5 -0.05 55.36 -20.76
N LEU A 6 -0.30 54.26 -21.48
CA LEU A 6 -0.36 52.87 -21.03
C LEU A 6 -1.60 52.38 -20.26
N THR A 7 -2.66 52.09 -21.01
CA THR A 7 -3.56 50.94 -20.81
C THR A 7 -2.75 49.64 -20.77
N TRP A 8 -2.74 48.95 -19.62
CA TRP A 8 -2.44 47.52 -19.56
C TRP A 8 -3.75 46.76 -19.35
N ALA A 9 -4.18 46.09 -20.42
CA ALA A 9 -5.13 44.99 -20.31
C ALA A 9 -4.44 43.87 -19.53
N VAL A 10 -4.85 43.61 -18.29
CA VAL A 10 -4.54 42.34 -17.64
C VAL A 10 -5.45 41.30 -18.29
N VAL A 11 -4.89 40.60 -19.27
CA VAL A 11 -5.41 39.34 -19.77
C VAL A 11 -5.32 38.36 -18.60
N LEU A 12 -6.42 38.17 -17.88
CA LEU A 12 -6.63 36.98 -17.05
C LEU A 12 -6.85 35.82 -18.03
N LEU A 13 -5.75 35.17 -18.44
CA LEU A 13 -5.78 33.80 -18.92
C LEU A 13 -6.23 32.94 -17.74
N GLY A 14 -7.55 32.77 -17.62
CA GLY A 14 -8.09 31.67 -16.84
C GLY A 14 -7.62 30.38 -17.48
N LEU A 15 -6.56 29.78 -16.94
CA LEU A 15 -6.37 28.35 -17.08
C LEU A 15 -7.55 27.69 -16.38
N ALA A 16 -8.63 27.45 -17.13
CA ALA A 16 -9.51 26.36 -16.82
C ALA A 16 -8.65 25.10 -16.95
N ALA A 17 -8.11 24.62 -15.81
CA ALA A 17 -7.64 23.26 -15.74
C ALA A 17 -8.86 22.39 -16.01
N CYS A 18 -9.00 21.92 -17.25
CA CYS A 18 -9.87 20.78 -17.54
C CYS A 18 -9.41 19.68 -16.61
N VAL A 19 -10.20 19.39 -15.56
CA VAL A 19 -10.09 18.14 -14.84
C VAL A 19 -10.46 17.09 -15.87
N ALA A 20 -9.45 16.52 -16.52
CA ALA A 20 -9.64 15.36 -17.35
C ALA A 20 -10.20 14.29 -16.41
N ALA A 21 -11.49 13.98 -16.55
CA ALA A 21 -12.05 12.76 -16.00
C ALA A 21 -11.13 11.64 -16.49
N SER A 22 -10.40 10.98 -15.59
CA SER A 22 -9.53 9.88 -15.96
C SER A 22 -10.40 8.81 -16.59
N ALA A 23 -10.31 8.65 -17.91
CA ALA A 23 -11.01 7.60 -18.59
C ALA A 23 -10.43 6.27 -18.10
N VAL A 24 -11.29 5.41 -17.55
CA VAL A 24 -10.92 4.04 -17.19
C VAL A 24 -10.35 3.39 -18.44
N THR A 25 -9.09 2.98 -18.38
CA THR A 25 -8.38 2.42 -19.53
C THR A 25 -8.22 0.93 -19.33
N VAL A 26 -8.77 0.12 -20.23
CA VAL A 26 -8.50 -1.33 -20.23
C VAL A 26 -7.02 -1.54 -20.55
N VAL A 27 -6.31 -2.16 -19.62
CA VAL A 27 -4.87 -2.41 -19.70
C VAL A 27 -4.61 -3.77 -20.32
N SER A 28 -5.38 -4.79 -19.92
CA SER A 28 -5.32 -6.12 -20.53
C SER A 28 -6.61 -6.91 -20.34
N THR A 29 -6.83 -7.85 -21.25
CA THR A 29 -7.88 -8.88 -21.19
C THR A 29 -7.27 -10.22 -21.59
N THR A 30 -7.06 -11.09 -20.61
CA THR A 30 -6.41 -12.40 -20.80
C THR A 30 -7.01 -13.41 -19.82
N GLY A 31 -7.16 -14.67 -20.23
CA GLY A 31 -7.52 -15.76 -19.31
C GLY A 31 -8.85 -15.57 -18.57
N GLY A 32 -9.83 -14.87 -19.16
CA GLY A 32 -11.13 -14.61 -18.53
C GLY A 32 -11.12 -13.47 -17.51
N MET A 33 -10.08 -12.64 -17.49
CA MET A 33 -9.92 -11.50 -16.60
C MET A 33 -9.72 -10.21 -17.39
N THR A 34 -10.27 -9.11 -16.86
CA THR A 34 -10.07 -7.75 -17.35
C THR A 34 -9.33 -6.94 -16.29
N LEU A 35 -8.20 -6.34 -16.65
CA LEU A 35 -7.50 -5.33 -15.84
C LEU A 35 -7.75 -3.96 -16.44
N ALA A 36 -8.27 -3.04 -15.63
CA ALA A 36 -8.50 -1.65 -16.02
C ALA A 36 -7.78 -0.69 -15.07
N GLN A 37 -7.07 0.30 -15.59
CA GLN A 37 -6.52 1.40 -14.79
C GLN A 37 -7.66 2.38 -14.51
N ASP A 38 -8.00 2.55 -13.24
CA ASP A 38 -9.06 3.47 -12.82
C ASP A 38 -8.53 4.90 -12.84
N TRP A 39 -7.35 5.09 -12.24
CA TRP A 39 -6.69 6.39 -12.16
C TRP A 39 -5.20 6.21 -11.88
N LYS A 40 -4.44 7.25 -12.24
CA LYS A 40 -3.00 7.37 -12.02
C LYS A 40 -2.67 8.80 -11.66
N TYR A 41 -1.86 8.99 -10.62
CA TYR A 41 -1.40 10.30 -10.18
C TYR A 41 0.13 10.32 -10.07
N THR A 42 0.76 11.21 -10.85
CA THR A 42 2.22 11.34 -10.99
C THR A 42 2.80 12.47 -10.14
N GLY A 43 1.97 13.21 -9.41
CA GLY A 43 2.41 14.32 -8.55
C GLY A 43 2.85 13.88 -7.14
N VAL A 44 3.00 12.57 -6.90
CA VAL A 44 3.44 12.05 -5.59
C VAL A 44 4.93 12.32 -5.45
N CYS A 45 5.23 13.32 -4.62
CA CYS A 45 6.56 13.84 -4.31
C CYS A 45 7.30 14.42 -5.52
N PRO A 46 7.71 15.70 -5.49
CA PRO A 46 8.60 16.23 -6.52
C PRO A 46 9.94 15.52 -6.43
N TYR A 47 10.49 15.12 -7.59
CA TYR A 47 11.92 14.90 -7.78
C TYR A 47 12.67 16.07 -7.12
N ASP A 48 13.14 15.94 -5.88
CA ASP A 48 14.18 16.83 -5.42
C ASP A 48 15.49 16.34 -6.03
N ASN A 49 16.37 17.28 -6.36
CA ASN A 49 17.53 17.03 -7.20
C ASN A 49 18.58 16.08 -6.56
N ASP A 50 18.29 15.52 -5.37
CA ASP A 50 19.11 14.56 -4.62
C ASP A 50 18.39 13.27 -4.15
N GLY A 51 17.15 13.02 -4.58
CA GLY A 51 16.64 11.66 -4.74
C GLY A 51 15.53 11.20 -3.79
N TRP A 52 14.78 10.22 -4.30
CA TRP A 52 13.67 9.43 -3.75
C TRP A 52 13.94 8.69 -2.43
N VAL A 53 14.97 9.07 -1.70
CA VAL A 53 15.54 8.33 -0.58
C VAL A 53 14.53 8.20 0.56
N ASP A 54 13.55 9.11 0.67
CA ASP A 54 12.69 9.25 1.86
C ASP A 54 11.30 8.65 1.75
N MET A 55 10.79 8.34 0.55
CA MET A 55 9.44 7.77 0.35
C MET A 55 9.50 6.40 -0.30
N ARG A 56 10.04 5.42 0.43
CA ARG A 56 10.43 4.14 -0.15
C ARG A 56 9.35 3.07 -0.13
N GLN A 57 8.46 3.07 0.86
CA GLN A 57 7.45 2.01 1.03
C GLN A 57 6.08 2.62 1.30
N GLY A 58 5.04 1.96 0.80
CA GLY A 58 3.65 2.38 0.92
C GLY A 58 2.70 1.33 0.39
N PHE A 59 1.43 1.49 0.72
CA PHE A 59 0.34 0.62 0.28
C PHE A 59 -0.92 1.43 0.01
N GLY A 60 -1.85 0.86 -0.76
CA GLY A 60 -3.15 1.47 -1.03
C GLY A 60 -4.31 0.78 -0.32
N HIS A 61 -5.30 1.54 0.09
CA HIS A 61 -6.54 1.05 0.69
C HIS A 61 -7.59 2.16 0.74
N ASN A 62 -8.88 1.82 0.67
CA ASN A 62 -9.98 2.80 0.74
C ASN A 62 -9.80 3.97 -0.26
N ASN A 63 -9.36 3.65 -1.48
CA ASN A 63 -9.08 4.61 -2.55
C ASN A 63 -8.01 5.67 -2.19
N ARG A 64 -7.11 5.35 -1.28
CA ARG A 64 -5.99 6.20 -0.83
C ARG A 64 -4.70 5.41 -0.85
N PHE A 65 -3.58 6.13 -0.83
CA PHE A 65 -2.26 5.59 -0.59
C PHE A 65 -1.70 6.13 0.71
N TYR A 66 -1.12 5.23 1.50
CA TYR A 66 -0.38 5.53 2.72
C TYR A 66 1.08 5.28 2.40
N ILE A 67 1.90 6.33 2.47
CA ILE A 67 3.30 6.27 2.06
C ILE A 67 4.16 6.77 3.19
N GLN A 68 5.12 5.95 3.60
CA GLN A 68 6.11 6.33 4.60
C GLN A 68 7.01 7.42 4.05
N ASN A 69 6.97 8.60 4.64
CA ASN A 69 7.90 9.70 4.39
C ASN A 69 8.84 9.87 5.60
N LYS A 70 10.03 9.31 5.48
CA LYS A 70 11.05 9.33 6.54
C LYS A 70 11.91 10.60 6.57
N ASN A 71 11.57 11.61 5.75
CA ASN A 71 12.29 12.87 5.74
C ASN A 71 12.30 13.48 7.14
N ALA A 72 13.48 13.83 7.67
CA ALA A 72 13.64 14.31 9.04
C ALA A 72 12.81 15.57 9.35
N GLY A 73 12.50 16.39 8.35
CA GLY A 73 11.67 17.59 8.51
C GLY A 73 10.16 17.34 8.46
N SER A 74 9.71 16.19 7.98
CA SER A 74 8.28 15.85 7.84
C SER A 74 7.84 14.70 8.75
N GLN A 75 8.64 13.62 8.81
CA GLN A 75 8.38 12.37 9.54
C GLN A 75 6.89 12.01 9.61
N CYS A 76 6.32 11.77 8.43
CA CYS A 76 4.91 11.47 8.26
C CYS A 76 4.66 10.20 7.46
N ILE A 77 3.66 9.43 7.84
CA ILE A 77 2.95 8.58 6.86
C ILE A 77 2.03 9.54 6.12
N ALA A 78 2.44 9.89 4.90
CA ALA A 78 1.73 10.82 4.03
C ALA A 78 0.59 10.09 3.30
N VAL A 79 -0.58 10.72 3.25
CA VAL A 79 -1.77 10.12 2.62
C VAL A 79 -2.13 10.86 1.33
N TYR A 80 -2.24 10.09 0.25
CA TYR A 80 -2.59 10.58 -1.09
C TYR A 80 -3.89 9.95 -1.58
N ASP A 81 -4.59 10.63 -2.47
CA ASP A 81 -5.66 10.08 -3.29
C ASP A 81 -5.44 10.43 -4.78
N GLN A 82 -6.43 10.16 -5.63
CA GLN A 82 -6.37 10.46 -7.07
C GLN A 82 -6.11 11.95 -7.39
N ASN A 83 -6.40 12.87 -6.46
CA ASN A 83 -6.22 14.32 -6.61
C ASN A 83 -4.91 14.82 -5.98
N GLY A 84 -4.16 13.95 -5.31
CA GLY A 84 -2.88 14.26 -4.67
C GLY A 84 -2.91 14.16 -3.15
N ALA A 85 -2.06 14.94 -2.48
CA ALA A 85 -1.91 14.88 -1.03
C ALA A 85 -3.20 15.34 -0.33
N THR A 86 -3.67 14.54 0.62
CA THR A 86 -4.90 14.82 1.38
C THR A 86 -4.69 15.74 2.59
N GLY A 87 -3.42 15.97 2.96
CA GLY A 87 -3.04 16.67 4.19
C GLY A 87 -3.08 15.81 5.46
N LEU A 88 -3.61 14.57 5.39
CA LEU A 88 -3.51 13.62 6.50
C LEU A 88 -2.07 13.14 6.68
N CYS A 89 -1.67 13.02 7.93
CA CYS A 89 -0.30 12.78 8.36
C CYS A 89 -0.33 12.00 9.67
N TYR A 90 0.25 10.79 9.68
CA TYR A 90 0.46 10.02 10.91
C TYR A 90 1.93 10.06 11.31
N ALA A 91 2.19 10.20 12.61
CA ALA A 91 3.55 10.31 13.11
C ALA A 91 4.37 9.03 12.84
N THR A 92 5.53 9.17 12.23
CA THR A 92 6.43 8.06 11.87
C THR A 92 7.85 8.26 12.42
N GLY A 93 8.80 7.41 12.03
CA GLY A 93 10.22 7.58 12.30
C GLY A 93 11.11 7.77 11.06
N LEU A 94 12.40 7.45 11.22
CA LEU A 94 13.43 7.65 10.18
C LEU A 94 13.67 6.38 9.32
N GLY A 95 12.80 5.38 9.45
CA GLY A 95 12.92 4.09 8.79
C GLY A 95 12.23 4.09 7.43
N SER A 96 12.69 3.24 6.52
CA SER A 96 12.00 2.98 5.25
C SER A 96 10.86 1.99 5.38
N ASN A 97 10.87 1.16 6.43
CA ASN A 97 9.96 0.04 6.60
C ASN A 97 8.57 0.49 7.03
N PHE A 98 7.55 0.09 6.28
CA PHE A 98 6.17 0.44 6.53
C PHE A 98 5.22 -0.59 5.90
N THR A 99 4.27 -1.08 6.67
CA THR A 99 3.33 -2.10 6.20
C THR A 99 1.99 -2.00 6.93
N HIS A 100 1.09 -2.94 6.65
CA HIS A 100 -0.18 -3.11 7.31
C HIS A 100 -0.46 -4.57 7.67
N ASP A 101 -1.47 -4.79 8.52
CA ASP A 101 -2.11 -6.10 8.70
C ASP A 101 -3.40 -6.24 7.85
N TRP A 102 -4.14 -7.34 7.97
CA TRP A 102 -5.37 -7.54 7.19
C TRP A 102 -6.55 -6.67 7.64
N ALA A 103 -6.49 -6.11 8.85
CA ALA A 103 -7.43 -5.10 9.33
C ALA A 103 -6.99 -3.67 8.97
N MET A 104 -5.92 -3.53 8.18
CA MET A 104 -5.34 -2.28 7.72
C MET A 104 -4.81 -1.39 8.85
N ASN A 105 -4.47 -1.99 9.98
CA ASN A 105 -3.65 -1.33 10.98
C ASN A 105 -2.23 -1.20 10.46
N MET A 106 -1.59 -0.07 10.73
CA MET A 106 -0.27 0.26 10.20
C MET A 106 0.84 -0.16 11.16
N ILE A 107 1.94 -0.66 10.61
CA ILE A 107 3.18 -0.96 11.35
C ILE A 107 4.32 -0.21 10.66
N VAL A 108 5.00 0.66 11.41
CA VAL A 108 6.07 1.50 10.86
C VAL A 108 7.32 1.47 11.73
N ARG A 109 8.50 1.52 11.10
CA ARG A 109 9.76 1.56 11.82
C ARG A 109 10.06 2.98 12.34
N LEU A 110 10.44 3.06 13.62
CA LEU A 110 10.87 4.29 14.29
C LEU A 110 12.37 4.58 14.10
N GLY A 111 13.20 3.53 14.07
CA GLY A 111 14.65 3.62 13.87
C GLY A 111 15.07 4.20 12.52
N GLN A 112 16.36 4.44 12.33
CA GLN A 112 16.89 5.13 11.15
C GLN A 112 17.34 4.15 10.06
N TYR A 113 16.90 4.36 8.82
CA TYR A 113 17.49 3.70 7.65
C TYR A 113 18.85 4.34 7.26
N PRO A 114 19.87 3.57 6.82
CA PRO A 114 19.93 2.11 6.67
C PRO A 114 20.58 1.40 7.87
N LEU A 115 20.35 1.88 9.09
CA LEU A 115 20.96 1.30 10.29
C LEU A 115 20.23 0.01 10.69
N ALA A 116 20.94 -0.82 11.45
CA ALA A 116 20.42 -2.02 12.07
C ALA A 116 19.21 -1.74 12.98
N LEU A 117 18.37 -2.76 13.16
CA LEU A 117 17.32 -2.74 14.17
C LEU A 117 17.92 -2.57 15.57
N ARG A 118 17.19 -1.89 16.45
CA ARG A 118 17.56 -1.66 17.84
C ARG A 118 16.60 -2.38 18.78
N VAL A 119 17.15 -2.89 19.88
CA VAL A 119 16.41 -3.67 20.89
C VAL A 119 16.36 -2.98 22.26
N ASP A 120 17.02 -1.83 22.39
CA ASP A 120 17.13 -1.05 23.63
C ASP A 120 16.18 0.17 23.66
N THR A 121 15.50 0.45 22.55
CA THR A 121 14.60 1.59 22.37
C THR A 121 13.42 1.18 21.48
N PRO A 122 12.26 1.88 21.53
CA PRO A 122 11.17 1.58 20.63
C PRO A 122 11.61 1.66 19.15
N GLU A 123 11.35 0.58 18.43
CA GLU A 123 11.79 0.41 17.03
C GLU A 123 10.60 0.28 16.09
N LEU A 124 9.43 -0.12 16.58
CA LEU A 124 8.18 -0.16 15.82
C LEU A 124 7.14 0.78 16.44
N ARG A 125 6.27 1.31 15.59
CA ARG A 125 5.02 1.96 15.97
C ARG A 125 3.86 1.26 15.28
N LEU A 126 2.87 0.87 16.07
CA LEU A 126 1.61 0.28 15.65
C LEU A 126 0.54 1.37 15.70
N ILE A 127 -0.24 1.51 14.64
CA ILE A 127 -1.31 2.51 14.54
C ILE A 127 -2.57 1.80 14.08
N LYS A 128 -3.65 1.90 14.86
CA LYS A 128 -4.95 1.33 14.46
C LYS A 128 -5.44 2.01 13.18
N ALA A 129 -6.15 1.30 12.32
CA ALA A 129 -6.59 1.79 11.01
C ALA A 129 -7.35 3.13 11.06
N ASP A 130 -8.10 3.39 12.13
CA ASP A 130 -8.84 4.62 12.38
C ASP A 130 -8.03 5.71 13.12
N GLY A 131 -6.77 5.43 13.45
CA GLY A 131 -5.88 6.30 14.21
C GLY A 131 -6.20 6.42 15.69
N SER A 132 -7.19 5.68 16.21
CA SER A 132 -7.66 5.82 17.60
C SER A 132 -6.67 5.27 18.64
N MET A 133 -5.74 4.40 18.22
CA MET A 133 -4.72 3.83 19.09
C MET A 133 -3.36 3.84 18.39
N VAL A 134 -2.34 4.27 19.14
CA VAL A 134 -0.94 4.28 18.73
C VAL A 134 -0.09 3.70 19.85
N THR A 135 0.73 2.69 19.53
CA THR A 135 1.60 2.03 20.50
C THR A 135 3.00 1.89 19.92
N ASP A 136 4.01 2.26 20.70
CA ASP A 136 5.41 2.06 20.34
C ASP A 136 5.92 0.77 21.00
N VAL A 137 6.71 -0.02 20.25
CA VAL A 137 7.19 -1.34 20.67
C VAL A 137 8.71 -1.40 20.59
N THR A 138 9.33 -1.76 21.72
CA THR A 138 10.74 -2.14 21.79
C THR A 138 10.89 -3.61 21.40
N LEU A 139 11.85 -3.91 20.51
CA LEU A 139 12.09 -5.29 20.07
C LEU A 139 12.76 -6.12 21.18
N PRO A 140 12.46 -7.43 21.27
CA PRO A 140 13.14 -8.32 22.20
C PRO A 140 14.65 -8.41 21.94
N ALA A 141 15.43 -8.68 22.98
CA ALA A 141 16.89 -8.65 22.92
C ALA A 141 17.52 -9.68 21.98
N ASP A 142 16.79 -10.75 21.63
CA ASP A 142 17.23 -11.80 20.70
C ASP A 142 16.80 -11.55 19.24
N CYS A 143 16.04 -10.48 19.00
CA CYS A 143 15.74 -9.99 17.65
C CYS A 143 17.05 -9.65 16.93
N PRO A 144 17.21 -10.05 15.65
CA PRO A 144 18.39 -9.71 14.86
C PRO A 144 18.71 -8.21 14.89
N ALA A 145 19.89 -7.85 15.40
CA ALA A 145 20.40 -6.47 15.39
C ALA A 145 21.12 -6.16 14.07
N LEU A 146 20.47 -6.49 12.95
CA LEU A 146 21.01 -6.31 11.60
C LEU A 146 20.05 -5.45 10.76
N ARG A 147 20.48 -5.13 9.55
CA ARG A 147 19.74 -4.22 8.66
C ARG A 147 18.52 -4.92 8.07
N THR A 148 17.36 -4.26 8.17
CA THR A 148 16.09 -4.61 7.53
C THR A 148 15.55 -3.35 6.85
N ASP A 149 15.29 -3.40 5.55
CA ASP A 149 14.95 -2.21 4.75
C ASP A 149 13.45 -2.05 4.56
N TYR A 150 12.71 -3.15 4.45
CA TYR A 150 11.26 -3.16 4.20
C TYR A 150 10.55 -4.16 5.09
N PHE A 151 9.23 -4.06 5.18
CA PHE A 151 8.37 -5.05 5.84
C PHE A 151 7.36 -5.61 4.85
N GLY A 152 7.05 -6.91 4.91
CA GLY A 152 5.90 -7.44 4.19
C GLY A 152 4.61 -7.29 4.99
N THR A 153 3.50 -7.73 4.44
CA THR A 153 2.17 -7.67 5.06
C THR A 153 2.11 -8.56 6.31
N ALA A 154 1.55 -8.02 7.40
CA ALA A 154 1.26 -8.79 8.60
C ALA A 154 -0.06 -9.57 8.45
N SER A 155 -0.11 -10.75 9.04
CA SER A 155 -1.35 -11.53 9.17
C SER A 155 -2.26 -10.96 10.27
N GLY A 156 -3.55 -11.31 10.23
CA GLY A 156 -4.51 -11.06 11.30
C GLY A 156 -4.88 -9.60 11.53
N ASP A 157 -5.31 -9.30 12.75
CA ASP A 157 -5.56 -7.95 13.28
C ASP A 157 -4.76 -7.78 14.58
N ILE A 158 -3.67 -7.01 14.52
CA ILE A 158 -2.73 -6.80 15.63
C ILE A 158 -3.35 -6.08 16.83
N PHE A 159 -4.51 -5.44 16.66
CA PHE A 159 -5.28 -4.80 17.73
C PHE A 159 -6.48 -5.63 18.19
N SER A 160 -6.73 -6.80 17.62
CA SER A 160 -7.75 -7.75 18.09
C SER A 160 -7.24 -8.65 19.22
N SER A 161 -8.15 -9.41 19.82
CA SER A 161 -7.83 -10.45 20.81
C SER A 161 -7.20 -11.70 20.18
N GLU A 162 -7.48 -11.97 18.90
CA GLU A 162 -6.86 -13.09 18.15
C GLU A 162 -5.44 -12.74 17.73
N GLY A 163 -5.22 -11.46 17.41
CA GLY A 163 -3.91 -10.92 17.08
C GLY A 163 -3.53 -11.06 15.62
N GLY A 164 -2.26 -10.76 15.35
CA GLY A 164 -1.67 -10.78 14.03
C GLY A 164 -0.15 -10.93 14.09
N THR A 165 0.43 -11.54 13.07
CA THR A 165 1.88 -11.82 13.02
C THR A 165 2.55 -11.04 11.90
N LEU A 166 3.55 -10.22 12.24
CA LEU A 166 4.52 -9.67 11.32
C LEU A 166 5.76 -10.55 11.31
N MET A 167 6.23 -10.93 10.13
CA MET A 167 7.51 -11.61 9.95
C MET A 167 8.51 -10.66 9.30
N ILE A 168 9.72 -10.63 9.85
CA ILE A 168 10.81 -9.81 9.33
C ILE A 168 12.02 -10.68 9.07
N THR A 169 12.77 -10.28 8.05
CA THR A 169 14.11 -10.77 7.75
C THR A 169 15.12 -9.70 8.14
N SER A 170 16.36 -10.09 8.37
CA SER A 170 17.48 -9.13 8.45
C SER A 170 18.64 -9.65 7.62
N MET A 171 19.50 -8.75 7.16
CA MET A 171 20.63 -9.11 6.31
C MET A 171 21.56 -10.16 6.96
N ASN A 172 21.91 -11.20 6.20
CA ASN A 172 22.84 -12.28 6.55
C ASN A 172 22.39 -13.15 7.73
N GLU A 173 21.09 -13.40 7.89
CA GLU A 173 20.56 -14.31 8.91
C GLU A 173 20.14 -15.67 8.32
N ASP A 174 20.17 -16.70 9.16
CA ASP A 174 19.65 -18.04 8.88
C ASP A 174 18.23 -18.25 9.42
N ARG A 175 17.57 -17.16 9.83
CA ARG A 175 16.28 -17.19 10.50
C ARG A 175 15.38 -16.05 10.06
N ILE A 176 14.08 -16.32 10.02
CA ILE A 176 13.01 -15.33 9.91
C ILE A 176 12.50 -15.07 11.33
N TYR A 177 12.40 -13.80 11.71
CA TYR A 177 11.91 -13.40 13.03
C TYR A 177 10.41 -13.07 12.95
N ALA A 178 9.59 -13.82 13.67
CA ALA A 178 8.15 -13.63 13.72
C ALA A 178 7.76 -12.93 15.03
N MET A 179 6.97 -11.87 14.92
CA MET A 179 6.42 -11.11 16.03
C MET A 179 4.90 -11.18 15.98
N HIS A 180 4.30 -11.75 17.01
CA HIS A 180 2.86 -11.84 17.14
C HIS A 180 2.35 -10.80 18.13
N PHE A 181 1.37 -10.02 17.67
CA PHE A 181 0.80 -8.91 18.40
C PHE A 181 -0.67 -9.18 18.73
N LYS A 182 -1.10 -8.79 19.93
CA LYS A 182 -2.50 -8.77 20.36
C LYS A 182 -2.80 -7.46 21.05
N GLU A 183 -3.97 -6.90 20.79
CA GLU A 183 -4.44 -5.67 21.43
C GLU A 183 -3.39 -4.52 21.39
N GLY A 184 -2.63 -4.43 20.30
CA GLY A 184 -1.61 -3.40 20.09
C GLY A 184 -0.32 -3.62 20.87
N ARG A 185 -0.04 -4.83 21.35
CA ARG A 185 1.17 -5.18 22.11
C ARG A 185 1.83 -6.43 21.56
N LEU A 186 3.16 -6.49 21.62
CA LEU A 186 3.90 -7.71 21.33
C LEU A 186 3.57 -8.76 22.42
N GLU A 187 2.98 -9.88 22.02
CA GLU A 187 2.59 -10.97 22.92
C GLU A 187 3.66 -12.06 22.96
N ARG A 188 4.10 -12.51 21.78
CA ARG A 188 5.15 -13.52 21.64
C ARG A 188 5.98 -13.26 20.39
N HIS A 189 7.18 -13.81 20.38
CA HIS A 189 8.04 -13.86 19.20
C HIS A 189 8.71 -15.22 19.09
N PHE A 190 9.10 -15.61 17.88
CA PHE A 190 9.79 -16.86 17.61
C PHE A 190 10.61 -16.76 16.33
N ASN A 191 11.53 -17.71 16.14
CA ASN A 191 12.35 -17.80 14.95
C ASN A 191 11.88 -18.96 14.08
N ILE A 192 11.91 -18.78 12.77
CA ILE A 192 11.68 -19.83 11.78
C ILE A 192 13.01 -20.06 11.05
N ASP A 193 13.44 -21.32 10.90
CA ASP A 193 14.65 -21.66 10.14
C ASP A 193 14.50 -21.23 8.68
N HIS A 194 15.28 -20.28 8.19
CA HIS A 194 15.22 -19.83 6.79
C HIS A 194 15.75 -20.89 5.81
N ARG A 195 16.50 -21.89 6.27
CA ARG A 195 17.18 -22.84 5.38
C ARG A 195 16.23 -23.71 4.56
N PHE A 196 14.91 -23.71 4.82
CA PHE A 196 13.95 -24.31 3.88
C PHE A 196 13.98 -23.63 2.51
N VAL A 197 14.14 -22.30 2.47
CA VAL A 197 14.28 -21.52 1.22
C VAL A 197 15.57 -21.93 0.52
N ALA A 198 16.68 -21.93 1.27
CA ALA A 198 17.99 -22.35 0.78
C ALA A 198 17.98 -23.75 0.14
N ARG A 199 17.29 -24.71 0.79
CA ARG A 199 17.13 -26.08 0.28
C ARG A 199 16.33 -26.12 -1.02
N LEU A 200 15.21 -25.42 -1.11
CA LEU A 200 14.39 -25.37 -2.33
C LEU A 200 15.12 -24.71 -3.49
N GLN A 201 15.86 -23.64 -3.22
CA GLN A 201 16.58 -22.88 -4.23
C GLN A 201 17.96 -23.48 -4.56
N GLY A 202 18.30 -24.64 -3.97
CA GLY A 202 19.55 -25.35 -4.26
C GLY A 202 20.83 -24.62 -3.82
N ASP A 203 20.73 -23.70 -2.87
CA ASP A 203 21.82 -22.85 -2.42
C ASP A 203 21.95 -22.86 -0.89
N ALA A 204 22.81 -23.74 -0.38
CA ALA A 204 23.05 -23.90 1.05
C ALA A 204 23.75 -22.69 1.72
N GLN A 205 24.21 -21.70 0.94
CA GLN A 205 24.80 -20.46 1.45
C GLN A 205 23.82 -19.29 1.38
N LEU A 206 22.56 -19.55 1.03
CA LEU A 206 21.54 -18.51 0.97
C LEU A 206 21.11 -18.09 2.38
N HIS A 207 21.51 -16.87 2.72
CA HIS A 207 21.02 -16.14 3.88
C HIS A 207 19.95 -15.14 3.47
N THR A 208 19.17 -14.67 4.44
CA THR A 208 18.23 -13.57 4.22
C THR A 208 18.98 -12.27 3.90
N GLY A 209 18.36 -11.41 3.10
CA GLY A 209 18.81 -10.07 2.72
C GLY A 209 18.04 -8.97 3.46
N ALA A 210 18.58 -7.74 3.42
CA ALA A 210 17.91 -6.57 4.01
C ALA A 210 16.61 -6.19 3.29
N GLU A 211 16.53 -6.48 1.98
CA GLU A 211 15.38 -6.11 1.13
C GLU A 211 14.32 -7.19 1.07
N ASP A 212 14.57 -8.37 1.65
CA ASP A 212 13.62 -9.47 1.60
C ASP A 212 12.40 -9.15 2.46
N VAL A 213 11.23 -9.58 2.02
CA VAL A 213 9.98 -9.40 2.76
C VAL A 213 9.25 -10.73 2.88
N ILE A 214 8.38 -10.81 3.90
CA ILE A 214 7.44 -11.91 4.07
C ILE A 214 6.03 -11.35 3.94
N GLU A 215 5.33 -11.74 2.88
CA GLU A 215 3.97 -11.29 2.62
C GLU A 215 2.97 -12.30 3.17
N ALA A 216 2.21 -11.91 4.19
CA ALA A 216 1.11 -12.73 4.70
C ALA A 216 -0.16 -12.54 3.88
N TRP A 217 -0.80 -13.63 3.47
CA TRP A 217 -2.02 -13.61 2.68
C TRP A 217 -2.98 -14.74 3.05
N ARG A 218 -4.26 -14.58 2.68
CA ARG A 218 -5.28 -15.61 2.86
C ARG A 218 -5.60 -16.25 1.51
N ALA A 219 -5.51 -17.57 1.47
CA ALA A 219 -5.90 -18.36 0.31
C ALA A 219 -7.44 -18.49 0.22
N ALA A 220 -7.91 -18.97 -0.93
CA ALA A 220 -9.32 -19.09 -1.27
C ALA A 220 -10.09 -20.08 -0.37
N ASP A 221 -9.40 -21.07 0.19
CA ASP A 221 -9.92 -22.00 1.19
C ASP A 221 -9.88 -21.45 2.63
N GLY A 222 -9.32 -20.25 2.81
CA GLY A 222 -9.23 -19.53 4.09
C GLY A 222 -7.96 -19.80 4.89
N THR A 223 -7.05 -20.65 4.41
CA THR A 223 -5.76 -20.89 5.08
C THR A 223 -4.88 -19.64 5.04
N THR A 224 -3.98 -19.54 6.02
CA THR A 224 -2.99 -18.46 6.10
C THR A 224 -1.69 -18.92 5.50
N HIS A 225 -1.22 -18.15 4.52
CA HIS A 225 0.03 -18.38 3.83
C HIS A 225 0.98 -17.22 4.05
N TYR A 226 2.27 -17.50 3.93
CA TYR A 226 3.36 -16.55 3.98
C TYR A 226 4.24 -16.79 2.77
N THR A 227 4.55 -15.73 2.04
CA THR A 227 5.47 -15.82 0.91
C THR A 227 6.76 -15.09 1.22
N TYR A 228 7.89 -15.80 1.17
CA TYR A 228 9.23 -15.22 1.17
C TYR A 228 9.56 -14.68 -0.22
N VAL A 229 9.96 -13.42 -0.25
CA VAL A 229 10.04 -12.61 -1.46
C VAL A 229 11.41 -11.93 -1.49
N ASN A 230 12.20 -12.26 -2.51
CA ASN A 230 13.59 -11.80 -2.69
C ASN A 230 13.78 -11.15 -4.09
N PRO A 231 14.60 -10.10 -4.24
CA PRO A 231 14.71 -9.38 -5.51
C PRO A 231 15.34 -10.20 -6.65
N THR A 232 16.00 -11.32 -6.36
CA THR A 232 16.83 -12.03 -7.34
C THR A 232 16.39 -13.47 -7.61
N ARG A 233 15.36 -13.96 -6.91
CA ARG A 233 14.96 -15.36 -6.92
C ARG A 233 13.44 -15.49 -6.90
N ASN A 234 12.95 -16.66 -7.31
CA ASN A 234 11.52 -16.90 -7.33
C ASN A 234 10.97 -16.91 -5.89
N PRO A 235 9.77 -16.36 -5.66
CA PRO A 235 9.14 -16.40 -4.36
C PRO A 235 8.94 -17.83 -3.86
N VAL A 236 9.02 -18.00 -2.54
CA VAL A 236 8.78 -19.27 -1.87
C VAL A 236 7.60 -19.09 -0.92
N ASP A 237 6.51 -19.78 -1.20
CA ASP A 237 5.33 -19.79 -0.35
C ASP A 237 5.44 -20.90 0.69
N PHE A 238 4.89 -20.67 1.87
CA PHE A 238 4.85 -21.63 2.96
C PHE A 238 3.69 -21.32 3.92
N MET A 239 3.26 -22.35 4.63
CA MET A 239 2.38 -22.22 5.78
C MET A 239 3.17 -22.42 7.07
N LEU A 240 2.60 -22.01 8.21
CA LEU A 240 3.17 -22.34 9.51
C LEU A 240 2.43 -23.52 10.13
N ASP A 241 3.21 -24.46 10.67
CA ASP A 241 2.69 -25.38 11.66
C ASP A 241 2.67 -24.69 13.03
N ASP A 242 1.49 -24.25 13.46
CA ASP A 242 1.27 -23.58 14.75
C ASP A 242 1.18 -24.58 15.93
N CYS A 243 1.46 -25.87 15.71
CA CYS A 243 1.31 -26.92 16.73
C CYS A 243 2.37 -26.90 17.84
N ASP A 244 3.46 -26.12 17.76
CA ASP A 244 4.49 -26.09 18.79
C ASP A 244 4.78 -24.69 19.35
N SER A 245 4.01 -24.34 20.38
CA SER A 245 4.17 -23.12 21.18
C SER A 245 5.50 -22.98 21.95
N VAL A 246 6.38 -23.99 21.91
CA VAL A 246 7.61 -24.05 22.73
C VAL A 246 8.91 -23.93 21.92
N THR A 247 8.95 -24.41 20.67
CA THR A 247 10.21 -24.45 19.87
C THR A 247 10.26 -23.48 18.68
N GLY A 248 9.14 -22.82 18.36
CA GLY A 248 8.99 -21.94 17.20
C GLY A 248 8.26 -22.64 16.07
N ALA A 249 7.41 -21.90 15.34
CA ALA A 249 6.68 -22.45 14.23
C ALA A 249 7.63 -22.91 13.10
N GLN A 250 7.28 -24.02 12.45
CA GLN A 250 8.02 -24.52 11.30
C GLN A 250 7.28 -24.18 10.01
N ALA A 251 8.05 -23.88 8.96
CA ALA A 251 7.50 -23.76 7.62
C ALA A 251 7.08 -25.15 7.11
N ILE A 252 5.82 -25.27 6.71
CA ILE A 252 5.23 -26.45 6.07
C ILE A 252 4.67 -26.06 4.70
N ASP A 253 4.34 -27.06 3.89
CA ASP A 253 3.73 -26.89 2.56
C ASP A 253 4.50 -25.91 1.65
N VAL A 254 5.83 -26.04 1.69
CA VAL A 254 6.74 -25.09 1.06
C VAL A 254 6.80 -25.30 -0.45
N LEU A 255 6.61 -24.22 -1.20
CA LEU A 255 6.39 -24.24 -2.63
C LEU A 255 7.13 -23.09 -3.33
N GLN A 256 7.88 -23.40 -4.39
CA GLN A 256 8.47 -22.37 -5.24
C GLN A 256 7.45 -21.91 -6.29
N LEU A 257 7.21 -20.61 -6.39
CA LEU A 257 6.25 -20.03 -7.32
C LEU A 257 6.91 -19.71 -8.66
N GLY A 258 6.81 -20.62 -9.65
CA GLY A 258 7.12 -20.46 -11.08
C GLY A 258 8.52 -19.96 -11.50
N GLU A 259 9.02 -20.35 -12.68
CA GLU A 259 10.38 -20.02 -13.16
C GLU A 259 10.51 -18.62 -13.84
N GLN A 260 9.39 -17.97 -14.20
CA GLN A 260 9.37 -16.70 -14.95
C GLN A 260 8.87 -15.48 -14.15
N VAL A 261 8.94 -15.55 -12.83
CA VAL A 261 8.56 -14.44 -11.95
C VAL A 261 9.81 -13.62 -11.62
N CYS A 262 10.20 -12.71 -12.50
CA CYS A 262 11.44 -11.93 -12.33
C CYS A 262 11.36 -10.94 -11.15
N GLY A 263 11.89 -11.34 -9.99
CA GLY A 263 12.68 -10.53 -9.04
C GLY A 263 11.96 -9.53 -8.12
N THR A 264 10.91 -9.94 -7.44
CA THR A 264 10.21 -9.03 -6.52
C THR A 264 10.85 -9.11 -5.13
N SER A 265 11.48 -8.05 -4.63
CA SER A 265 11.53 -7.79 -3.18
C SER A 265 10.46 -6.81 -2.72
N CYS A 266 9.98 -5.97 -3.64
CA CYS A 266 9.28 -4.74 -3.29
C CYS A 266 7.98 -4.56 -4.08
N GLY A 267 7.25 -5.64 -4.35
CA GLY A 267 6.09 -5.66 -5.26
C GLY A 267 5.42 -7.00 -5.41
N PHE A 268 5.48 -7.86 -4.38
CA PHE A 268 4.69 -9.08 -4.34
C PHE A 268 3.38 -8.79 -3.62
N GLY A 269 2.27 -9.30 -4.15
CA GLY A 269 1.03 -9.40 -3.39
C GLY A 269 0.28 -10.65 -3.80
N ALA A 270 -0.45 -11.27 -2.87
CA ALA A 270 -1.26 -12.44 -3.15
C ALA A 270 -2.67 -12.25 -2.62
N PHE A 271 -3.66 -12.83 -3.31
CA PHE A 271 -5.06 -12.69 -2.95
C PHE A 271 -5.90 -13.83 -3.53
N ALA A 272 -7.05 -14.07 -2.89
CA ALA A 272 -8.09 -14.93 -3.42
C ALA A 272 -9.16 -14.11 -4.16
N LEU A 273 -9.66 -14.62 -5.28
CA LEU A 273 -10.77 -14.05 -6.03
C LEU A 273 -11.58 -15.16 -6.69
N ALA A 274 -12.92 -15.12 -6.56
CA ALA A 274 -13.82 -16.08 -7.17
C ALA A 274 -13.43 -17.57 -6.94
N GLY A 275 -12.91 -17.88 -5.75
CA GLY A 275 -12.50 -19.25 -5.37
C GLY A 275 -11.15 -19.71 -5.94
N ALA A 276 -10.36 -18.82 -6.55
CA ALA A 276 -9.01 -19.11 -7.02
C ALA A 276 -7.97 -18.18 -6.36
N ASN A 277 -6.71 -18.63 -6.33
CA ASN A 277 -5.59 -17.90 -5.76
C ASN A 277 -4.77 -17.20 -6.87
N TYR A 278 -4.34 -15.99 -6.59
CA TYR A 278 -3.60 -15.14 -7.52
C TYR A 278 -2.40 -14.49 -6.83
N VAL A 279 -1.36 -14.24 -7.62
CA VAL A 279 -0.17 -13.47 -7.23
C VAL A 279 0.03 -12.30 -8.18
N MET A 280 0.55 -11.21 -7.65
CA MET A 280 0.91 -9.98 -8.34
C MET A 280 2.39 -9.72 -8.16
N LEU A 281 3.05 -9.41 -9.27
CA LEU A 281 4.49 -9.40 -9.32
C LEU A 281 4.95 -8.31 -10.27
N SER A 282 5.97 -7.56 -9.87
CA SER A 282 6.61 -6.61 -10.78
C SER A 282 7.14 -7.32 -12.03
N SER A 283 6.91 -6.75 -13.22
CA SER A 283 7.22 -7.42 -14.50
C SER A 283 8.36 -6.76 -15.28
N SER A 284 8.94 -5.66 -14.79
CA SER A 284 10.09 -5.01 -15.42
C SER A 284 11.44 -5.60 -14.99
N PRO A 285 12.46 -5.60 -15.87
CA PRO A 285 13.80 -6.12 -15.55
C PRO A 285 14.52 -5.47 -14.36
N ASN A 286 14.09 -4.28 -13.93
CA ASN A 286 14.66 -3.56 -12.78
C ASN A 286 13.63 -3.35 -11.66
N TRP A 287 12.44 -3.95 -11.76
CA TRP A 287 11.38 -3.86 -10.75
C TRP A 287 10.92 -2.44 -10.44
N ASN A 288 11.10 -1.55 -11.40
CA ASN A 288 10.81 -0.13 -11.23
C ASN A 288 9.36 0.18 -11.56
N ASP A 289 8.67 -0.66 -12.33
CA ASP A 289 7.31 -0.45 -12.80
C ASP A 289 6.77 -1.71 -13.50
N GLY A 290 5.49 -1.68 -13.88
CA GLY A 290 4.79 -2.75 -14.57
C GLY A 290 4.57 -3.94 -13.64
N PHE A 291 3.50 -4.67 -13.87
CA PHE A 291 3.21 -5.87 -13.10
C PHE A 291 2.43 -6.89 -13.92
N VAL A 292 2.50 -8.14 -13.48
CA VAL A 292 1.62 -9.21 -13.93
C VAL A 292 0.73 -9.65 -12.77
N VAL A 293 -0.47 -10.09 -13.10
CA VAL A 293 -1.29 -10.91 -12.22
C VAL A 293 -1.30 -12.31 -12.79
N ALA A 294 -0.96 -13.30 -11.97
CA ALA A 294 -0.96 -14.68 -12.35
C ALA A 294 -1.82 -15.53 -11.42
N ARG A 295 -2.60 -16.43 -12.00
CA ARG A 295 -3.37 -17.44 -11.29
C ARG A 295 -2.44 -18.58 -10.90
N LEU A 296 -2.47 -18.97 -9.63
CA LEU A 296 -1.81 -20.17 -9.14
C LEU A 296 -2.62 -21.40 -9.53
N GLY A 297 -1.93 -22.48 -9.86
CA GLY A 297 -2.52 -23.78 -10.11
C GLY A 297 -3.13 -24.37 -8.84
N ALA A 298 -3.90 -25.43 -9.03
CA ALA A 298 -4.37 -26.27 -7.93
C ALA A 298 -4.21 -27.74 -8.30
N THR A 299 -3.87 -28.56 -7.32
CA THR A 299 -3.85 -30.01 -7.46
C THR A 299 -5.29 -30.54 -7.60
N ALA A 300 -5.43 -31.84 -7.93
CA ALA A 300 -6.74 -32.48 -8.01
C ALA A 300 -7.51 -32.47 -6.67
N THR A 301 -6.81 -32.32 -5.54
CA THR A 301 -7.39 -32.22 -4.19
C THR A 301 -7.70 -30.77 -3.79
N GLY A 302 -7.37 -29.78 -4.62
CA GLY A 302 -7.65 -28.37 -4.39
C GLY A 302 -6.54 -27.60 -3.67
N GLU A 303 -5.42 -28.25 -3.34
CA GLU A 303 -4.25 -27.59 -2.76
C GLU A 303 -3.56 -26.70 -3.79
N ILE A 304 -2.87 -25.65 -3.35
CA ILE A 304 -2.13 -24.75 -4.25
C ILE A 304 -1.00 -25.51 -4.94
N ASP A 305 -0.92 -25.36 -6.27
CA ASP A 305 0.20 -25.84 -7.08
C ASP A 305 0.97 -24.64 -7.66
N GLY A 306 2.12 -24.32 -7.07
CA GLY A 306 3.01 -23.25 -7.51
C GLY A 306 3.94 -23.61 -8.66
N SER A 307 3.95 -24.88 -9.09
CA SER A 307 4.63 -25.29 -10.32
C SER A 307 3.85 -24.85 -11.57
N THR A 308 2.54 -24.68 -11.44
CA THR A 308 1.66 -24.21 -12.51
C THR A 308 1.22 -22.77 -12.23
N VAL A 309 1.71 -21.82 -13.03
CA VAL A 309 1.34 -20.41 -12.89
C VAL A 309 0.91 -19.87 -14.26
N THR A 310 -0.28 -19.26 -14.32
CA THR A 310 -0.84 -18.71 -15.56
C THR A 310 -1.03 -17.21 -15.46
N VAL A 311 -0.33 -16.42 -16.28
CA VAL A 311 -0.54 -14.97 -16.34
C VAL A 311 -1.94 -14.67 -16.91
N VAL A 312 -2.76 -13.95 -16.14
CA VAL A 312 -4.15 -13.57 -16.50
C VAL A 312 -4.31 -12.07 -16.70
N ALA A 313 -3.35 -11.26 -16.27
CA ALA A 313 -3.33 -9.84 -16.58
C ALA A 313 -1.90 -9.31 -16.60
N ARG A 314 -1.70 -8.22 -17.34
CA ARG A 314 -0.42 -7.52 -17.43
C ARG A 314 -0.64 -6.02 -17.52
N HIS A 315 0.19 -5.28 -16.80
CA HIS A 315 0.44 -3.87 -16.98
C HIS A 315 1.91 -3.70 -17.37
N ASP A 316 2.16 -3.20 -18.57
CA ASP A 316 3.54 -3.00 -19.03
C ASP A 316 4.22 -1.82 -18.34
N ASN A 317 5.54 -1.93 -18.22
CA ASN A 317 6.38 -0.83 -17.72
C ASN A 317 6.24 0.39 -18.65
N ALA A 318 5.80 1.51 -18.09
CA ALA A 318 5.74 2.79 -18.77
C ALA A 318 6.67 3.84 -18.16
N PHE A 319 7.27 3.56 -16.99
CA PHE A 319 8.14 4.48 -16.28
C PHE A 319 9.60 4.38 -16.73
N THR A 320 10.14 5.52 -17.17
CA THR A 320 11.52 5.63 -17.69
C THR A 320 12.45 6.41 -16.77
N GLY A 321 11.97 6.86 -15.60
CA GLY A 321 12.78 7.59 -14.63
C GLY A 321 13.73 6.69 -13.84
N ARG A 322 14.61 7.31 -13.05
CA ARG A 322 15.50 6.59 -12.11
C ARG A 322 14.70 6.21 -10.87
N THR A 323 14.46 4.93 -10.60
CA THR A 323 14.02 4.47 -9.27
C THR A 323 14.99 3.44 -8.68
N THR A 324 14.86 3.21 -7.37
CA THR A 324 15.68 2.31 -6.56
C THR A 324 15.19 0.87 -6.57
N ARG A 325 14.70 0.32 -7.70
CA ARG A 325 14.26 -1.09 -7.78
C ARG A 325 13.04 -1.42 -6.92
N LEU A 326 12.08 -0.49 -6.81
CA LEU A 326 10.89 -0.63 -5.94
C LEU A 326 9.60 -0.43 -6.75
N ASN A 327 8.58 -1.25 -6.47
CA ASN A 327 7.26 -1.16 -7.10
C ASN A 327 6.20 -1.89 -6.25
N TRP A 328 5.64 -1.22 -5.25
CA TRP A 328 4.77 -1.84 -4.26
C TRP A 328 3.40 -2.14 -4.83
N LEU A 329 2.94 -3.38 -4.62
CA LEU A 329 1.65 -3.88 -5.06
C LEU A 329 0.89 -4.44 -3.88
N ASN A 330 -0.38 -4.09 -3.76
CA ASN A 330 -1.29 -4.77 -2.86
C ASN A 330 -2.70 -4.80 -3.43
N ALA A 331 -3.50 -5.76 -2.98
CA ALA A 331 -4.88 -5.93 -3.43
C ALA A 331 -5.86 -5.67 -2.29
N GLU A 332 -7.00 -5.06 -2.63
CA GLU A 332 -8.12 -4.84 -1.73
C GLU A 332 -9.37 -5.51 -2.34
N PRO A 333 -10.05 -6.41 -1.62
CA PRO A 333 -11.31 -6.98 -2.07
C PRO A 333 -12.33 -5.87 -2.34
N ARG A 334 -12.96 -5.92 -3.53
CA ARG A 334 -14.05 -5.00 -3.89
C ARG A 334 -15.40 -5.71 -3.77
N ASP A 335 -15.50 -6.89 -4.37
CA ASP A 335 -16.65 -7.77 -4.33
C ASP A 335 -16.22 -9.22 -4.64
N SER A 336 -17.19 -10.13 -4.80
CA SER A 336 -16.91 -11.56 -5.04
C SER A 336 -16.21 -11.84 -6.38
N ALA A 337 -16.18 -10.88 -7.31
CA ALA A 337 -15.73 -11.08 -8.67
C ALA A 337 -14.67 -10.07 -9.13
N SER A 338 -14.28 -9.13 -8.26
CA SER A 338 -13.27 -8.13 -8.54
C SER A 338 -12.50 -7.67 -7.30
N VAL A 339 -11.29 -7.19 -7.55
CA VAL A 339 -10.40 -6.58 -6.55
C VAL A 339 -9.86 -5.26 -7.08
N TYR A 340 -9.56 -4.33 -6.17
CA TYR A 340 -8.69 -3.21 -6.48
C TYR A 340 -7.24 -3.65 -6.34
N ILE A 341 -6.39 -3.23 -7.28
CA ILE A 341 -4.95 -3.37 -7.21
C ILE A 341 -4.38 -1.97 -7.08
N TYR A 342 -3.54 -1.76 -6.07
CA TYR A 342 -2.83 -0.52 -5.84
C TYR A 342 -1.37 -0.70 -6.20
N GLN A 343 -0.84 0.25 -6.96
CA GLN A 343 0.56 0.32 -7.33
C GLN A 343 1.15 1.61 -6.79
N TRP A 344 2.15 1.49 -5.93
CA TRP A 344 3.02 2.60 -5.54
C TRP A 344 4.41 2.40 -6.13
N ASN A 345 4.76 3.29 -7.06
CA ASN A 345 6.05 3.33 -7.70
C ASN A 345 6.85 4.51 -7.12
N PRO A 346 7.83 4.26 -6.20
CA PRO A 346 8.63 5.31 -5.61
C PRO A 346 9.32 6.19 -6.65
N GLY A 347 8.85 7.43 -6.71
CA GLY A 347 9.30 8.44 -7.65
C GLY A 347 8.73 8.37 -9.06
N GLY A 348 7.79 7.46 -9.29
CA GLY A 348 6.95 7.47 -10.47
C GLY A 348 5.59 8.06 -10.17
N TYR A 349 4.76 7.28 -9.51
CA TYR A 349 3.34 7.52 -9.42
C TYR A 349 2.68 6.58 -8.43
N ILE A 350 1.46 6.95 -8.05
CA ILE A 350 0.47 6.01 -7.49
C ILE A 350 -0.59 5.73 -8.55
N ALA A 351 -1.10 4.51 -8.60
CA ALA A 351 -2.20 4.14 -9.48
C ALA A 351 -3.07 3.06 -8.86
N ARG A 352 -4.37 3.13 -9.16
CA ARG A 352 -5.33 2.08 -8.81
C ARG A 352 -5.85 1.44 -10.08
N TYR A 353 -5.99 0.13 -10.04
CA TYR A 353 -6.55 -0.70 -11.09
C TYR A 353 -7.71 -1.51 -10.52
N THR A 354 -8.66 -1.87 -11.37
CA THR A 354 -9.66 -2.91 -11.08
C THR A 354 -9.29 -4.15 -11.88
N LEU A 355 -9.13 -5.29 -11.21
CA LEU A 355 -9.10 -6.60 -11.84
C LEU A 355 -10.46 -7.27 -11.61
N ALA A 356 -11.11 -7.72 -12.68
CA ALA A 356 -12.41 -8.37 -12.61
C ALA A 356 -12.50 -9.58 -13.52
N THR A 357 -13.28 -10.58 -13.11
CA THR A 357 -13.70 -11.67 -14.00
C THR A 357 -14.54 -11.12 -15.16
N GLU A 358 -14.42 -11.70 -16.35
CA GLU A 358 -15.15 -11.24 -17.56
C GLU A 358 -16.67 -11.19 -17.37
N ALA A 359 -17.25 -12.05 -16.51
CA ALA A 359 -18.68 -12.03 -16.18
C ALA A 359 -19.13 -10.76 -15.43
N SER A 360 -18.19 -10.04 -14.78
CA SER A 360 -18.45 -8.78 -14.06
C SER A 360 -17.87 -7.55 -14.75
N ALA A 361 -17.17 -7.72 -15.89
CA ALA A 361 -16.52 -6.64 -16.62
C ALA A 361 -17.49 -5.71 -17.37
N VAL A 362 -18.81 -5.88 -17.21
CA VAL A 362 -19.85 -5.11 -17.92
C VAL A 362 -20.70 -4.30 -16.96
N ALA A 363 -20.10 -3.29 -16.34
CA ALA A 363 -20.79 -2.04 -16.07
C ALA A 363 -19.75 -0.92 -15.96
N PRO A 364 -19.71 0.05 -16.90
CA PRO A 364 -19.02 1.29 -16.62
C PRO A 364 -19.59 1.86 -15.32
N VAL A 365 -18.71 2.19 -14.38
CA VAL A 365 -19.11 2.98 -13.21
C VAL A 365 -19.78 4.23 -13.77
N ALA A 366 -21.08 4.39 -13.50
CA ALA A 366 -21.77 5.62 -13.83
C ALA A 366 -20.93 6.77 -13.27
N PRO A 367 -20.60 7.80 -14.07
CA PRO A 367 -19.75 8.87 -13.62
C PRO A 367 -20.28 9.38 -12.28
N VAL A 368 -19.42 9.35 -11.26
CA VAL A 368 -19.69 10.10 -10.03
C VAL A 368 -19.92 11.53 -10.50
N ALA A 369 -21.12 12.05 -10.26
CA ALA A 369 -21.42 13.43 -10.59
C ALA A 369 -20.29 14.31 -10.02
N PRO A 370 -19.72 15.23 -10.80
CA PRO A 370 -18.63 16.07 -10.33
C PRO A 370 -19.02 16.68 -8.99
N VAL A 371 -18.10 16.63 -8.01
CA VAL A 371 -18.27 17.35 -6.75
C VAL A 371 -18.63 18.79 -7.13
N ALA A 372 -19.85 19.17 -6.78
CA ALA A 372 -20.44 20.37 -7.31
C ALA A 372 -19.55 21.57 -6.96
N THR A 373 -19.31 22.44 -7.93
CA THR A 373 -18.47 23.61 -7.74
C THR A 373 -19.17 24.54 -6.76
N ALA A 374 -18.45 25.07 -5.75
CA ALA A 374 -19.02 26.05 -4.84
C ALA A 374 -19.50 27.27 -5.66
N GLY A 375 -20.81 27.51 -5.67
CA GLY A 375 -21.44 28.57 -6.45
C GLY A 375 -21.57 29.87 -5.67
N SER A 376 -22.02 29.80 -4.41
CA SER A 376 -22.09 30.97 -3.52
C SER A 376 -22.00 30.56 -2.06
N VAL A 377 -21.40 31.42 -1.24
CA VAL A 377 -21.37 31.29 0.21
C VAL A 377 -22.32 32.33 0.79
N THR A 378 -23.24 31.88 1.66
CA THR A 378 -24.15 32.76 2.41
C THR A 378 -24.01 32.49 3.89
N TYR A 379 -24.03 33.54 4.70
CA TYR A 379 -24.01 33.43 6.16
C TYR A 379 -25.42 33.57 6.66
N VAL A 380 -25.88 32.62 7.47
CA VAL A 380 -27.22 32.67 8.07
C VAL A 380 -27.15 32.55 9.59
N THR A 381 -28.08 33.16 10.31
CA THR A 381 -28.24 32.88 11.74
C THR A 381 -28.87 31.49 11.95
N PRO A 382 -28.83 30.90 13.16
CA PRO A 382 -29.54 29.66 13.47
C PRO A 382 -31.04 29.73 13.18
N ALA A 383 -31.62 30.94 13.18
CA ALA A 383 -33.01 31.20 12.82
C ALA A 383 -33.26 31.35 11.30
N GLY A 384 -32.23 31.20 10.47
CA GLY A 384 -32.33 31.22 9.00
C GLY A 384 -32.30 32.61 8.35
N LEU A 385 -31.96 33.67 9.09
CA LEU A 385 -31.84 35.01 8.53
C LEU A 385 -30.47 35.21 7.88
N VAL A 386 -30.45 35.73 6.64
CA VAL A 386 -29.22 36.02 5.90
C VAL A 386 -28.49 37.20 6.54
N SER A 387 -27.20 37.03 6.80
CA SER A 387 -26.28 38.06 7.27
C SER A 387 -25.43 38.56 6.11
N PRO A 388 -25.31 39.88 5.90
CA PRO A 388 -24.46 40.45 4.86
C PRO A 388 -22.96 40.25 5.16
N THR A 389 -22.60 40.00 6.42
CA THR A 389 -21.22 39.76 6.87
C THR A 389 -21.14 38.58 7.84
N PRO A 390 -20.02 37.82 7.85
CA PRO A 390 -19.84 36.72 8.78
C PRO A 390 -19.58 37.22 10.21
N VAL A 391 -20.31 36.67 11.18
CA VAL A 391 -20.12 36.91 12.62
C VAL A 391 -19.77 35.57 13.31
N PRO A 392 -18.53 35.42 13.80
CA PRO A 392 -18.09 34.23 14.53
C PRO A 392 -19.00 33.91 15.73
N GLY A 393 -19.31 32.62 15.94
CA GLY A 393 -20.20 32.14 17.00
C GLY A 393 -21.69 32.47 16.82
N VAL A 394 -22.07 33.17 15.75
CA VAL A 394 -23.46 33.56 15.46
C VAL A 394 -23.91 33.04 14.10
N ASN A 395 -23.05 33.04 13.08
CA ASN A 395 -23.42 32.59 11.74
C ASN A 395 -23.04 31.13 11.44
N ILE A 396 -23.90 30.49 10.65
CA ILE A 396 -23.68 29.23 9.95
C ILE A 396 -23.31 29.59 8.51
N GLU A 397 -22.21 29.03 8.03
CA GLU A 397 -21.83 29.14 6.62
C GLU A 397 -22.61 28.11 5.80
N VAL A 398 -23.32 28.61 4.78
CA VAL A 398 -24.07 27.78 3.84
C VAL A 398 -23.46 27.97 2.46
N THR A 399 -22.78 26.92 2.01
CA THR A 399 -22.23 26.84 0.66
C THR A 399 -23.28 26.22 -0.24
N ARG A 400 -23.77 26.99 -1.21
CA ARG A 400 -24.62 26.51 -2.30
C ARG A 400 -23.75 26.16 -3.48
N TYR A 401 -23.91 24.96 -3.98
CA TYR A 401 -23.19 24.50 -5.15
C TYR A 401 -23.94 24.78 -6.44
N THR A 402 -23.22 24.77 -7.56
CA THR A 402 -23.78 25.07 -8.89
C THR A 402 -24.83 24.07 -9.36
N ASP A 403 -24.91 22.89 -8.74
CA ASP A 403 -25.92 21.86 -8.99
C ASP A 403 -27.21 22.04 -8.16
N GLY A 404 -27.29 23.07 -7.31
CA GLY A 404 -28.43 23.35 -6.45
C GLY A 404 -28.38 22.67 -5.07
N THR A 405 -27.39 21.82 -4.80
CA THR A 405 -27.18 21.23 -3.47
C THR A 405 -26.56 22.26 -2.51
N CYS A 406 -26.67 22.00 -1.20
CA CYS A 406 -26.16 22.90 -0.16
C CYS A 406 -25.44 22.11 0.93
N GLN A 407 -24.21 22.50 1.30
CA GLN A 407 -23.52 21.99 2.50
C GLN A 407 -23.58 23.06 3.60
N ARG A 408 -23.89 22.63 4.83
CA ARG A 408 -23.86 23.48 6.03
C ARG A 408 -22.59 23.16 6.80
N VAL A 409 -21.66 24.11 6.87
CA VAL A 409 -20.48 23.98 7.73
C VAL A 409 -20.87 24.46 9.13
N LYS A 410 -20.44 23.71 10.15
CA LYS A 410 -20.75 23.97 11.57
C LYS A 410 -20.37 25.41 11.96
N MET A 411 -21.07 25.94 12.96
CA MET A 411 -20.94 27.30 13.53
C MET A 411 -19.49 27.82 13.48
N LEU A 412 -19.28 29.00 12.88
CA LEU A 412 -17.95 29.61 12.77
C LEU A 412 -17.32 29.71 14.17
N ALA A 413 -16.16 29.09 14.37
CA ALA A 413 -15.45 29.11 15.65
C ALA A 413 -15.07 30.55 16.03
N ARG A 414 -15.06 30.85 17.34
CA ARG A 414 -14.71 32.18 17.87
C ARG A 414 -13.28 32.58 17.57
#